data_AF-A0A2S8W020-F1
#
_entry.id   AF-A0A2S8W020-F1
#
_cell.length_a   1.000
_cell.length_b   1.000
_cell.length_c   1.000
_cell.angle_alpha   90.00
_cell.angle_beta   90.00
_cell.angle_gamma   90.00
#
_symmetry.space_group_name_H-M   'P 1'
#
loop_
_entity.id
_entity.type
_entity.pdbx_description
1 polymer ?
#
loop_
_entity_poly.entity_id
_entity_poly.type
_entity_poly.pdbx_seq_one_letter_code
_entity_poly.pdbx_strand_id
1 'polypeptide(L)'
;MLELTEQELQTVANEFKRTVESLKEDIKKGDIQIFPSYEAFFYWLHDDLKLQQCLKMLFEKKTLVDEAEYLILETGTTVYVR
;
A
#
# COMPACT_ATOMS: atom_id res chain seq x y z
N MET A 1 3.47 -5.29 12.94
CA MET A 1 3.77 -5.11 11.51
C MET A 1 3.97 -6.49 10.94
N LEU A 2 3.33 -6.79 9.80
CA LEU A 2 3.69 -8.00 9.05
C LEU A 2 5.12 -7.86 8.56
N GLU A 3 5.89 -8.93 8.67
CA GLU A 3 7.25 -8.98 8.16
C GLU A 3 7.22 -9.65 6.79
N LEU A 4 7.76 -8.95 5.78
CA LEU A 4 7.99 -9.52 4.47
C LEU A 4 9.14 -10.53 4.54
N THR A 5 9.04 -11.60 3.76
CA THR A 5 10.16 -12.52 3.55
C THR A 5 11.31 -11.82 2.81
N GLU A 6 12.51 -12.38 2.87
CA GLU A 6 13.68 -11.82 2.15
C GLU A 6 13.45 -11.75 0.63
N GLN A 7 12.76 -12.73 0.08
CA GLN A 7 12.41 -12.78 -1.34
C GLN A 7 11.39 -11.69 -1.71
N GLU A 8 10.36 -11.49 -0.88
CA GLU A 8 9.39 -10.42 -1.07
C GLU A 8 10.04 -9.04 -0.92
N LEU A 9 10.94 -8.85 0.05
CA LEU A 9 11.70 -7.60 0.19
C LEU A 9 12.49 -7.29 -1.08
N GLN A 10 13.12 -8.29 -1.70
CA GLN A 10 13.84 -8.09 -2.95
C GLN A 10 12.90 -7.71 -4.10
N THR A 11 11.75 -8.39 -4.21
CA THR A 11 10.73 -8.07 -5.22
C THR A 11 10.23 -6.64 -5.06
N VAL A 12 9.83 -6.26 -3.84
CA VAL A 12 9.33 -4.92 -3.50
C VAL A 12 10.39 -3.86 -3.79
N ALA A 13 11.65 -4.11 -3.40
CA ALA A 13 12.75 -3.21 -3.67
C ALA A 13 12.95 -2.99 -5.19
N ASN A 14 12.90 -4.06 -5.98
CA ASN A 14 13.03 -3.97 -7.43
C ASN A 14 11.87 -3.19 -8.08
N GLU A 15 10.63 -3.50 -7.70
CA GLU A 15 9.42 -2.84 -8.25
C GLU A 15 9.43 -1.34 -7.96
N PHE A 16 9.70 -0.95 -6.71
CA PHE A 16 9.76 0.46 -6.32
C PHE A 16 11.11 1.13 -6.62
N LYS A 17 12.03 0.45 -7.34
CA LYS A 17 13.38 0.94 -7.70
C LYS A 17 14.20 1.43 -6.49
N ARG A 18 14.11 0.70 -5.38
CA ARG A 18 14.81 0.94 -4.11
C ARG A 18 15.83 -0.19 -3.85
N THR A 19 16.73 0.01 -2.88
CA THR A 19 17.54 -1.10 -2.36
C THR A 19 16.81 -1.78 -1.21
N VAL A 20 17.20 -3.01 -0.88
CA VAL A 20 16.62 -3.73 0.27
C VAL A 20 16.90 -2.98 1.58
N GLU A 21 18.08 -2.37 1.70
CA GLU A 21 18.44 -1.57 2.88
C GLU A 21 17.56 -0.32 3.00
N SER A 22 17.37 0.43 1.91
CA SER A 22 16.52 1.64 1.94
C SER A 22 15.08 1.27 2.25
N LEU A 23 14.56 0.20 1.62
CA LEU A 23 13.21 -0.31 1.87
C LEU A 23 12.97 -0.62 3.36
N LYS A 24 13.95 -1.27 4.02
CA LYS A 24 13.88 -1.57 5.46
C LYS A 24 13.88 -0.30 6.31
N GLU A 25 14.60 0.74 5.92
CA GLU A 25 14.55 2.04 6.59
C GLU A 25 13.20 2.74 6.41
N ASP A 26 12.65 2.69 5.19
CA ASP A 26 11.38 3.33 4.85
C ASP A 26 10.20 2.68 5.58
N ILE A 27 10.21 1.34 5.72
CA ILE A 27 9.26 0.61 6.56
C ILE A 27 9.38 1.07 8.03
N LYS A 28 10.61 1.25 8.55
CA LYS A 28 10.82 1.71 9.94
C LYS A 28 10.36 3.15 10.15
N LYS A 29 10.51 4.01 9.14
CA LYS A 29 10.04 5.42 9.17
C LYS A 29 8.53 5.54 8.98
N GLY A 30 7.88 4.48 8.48
CA GLY A 30 6.45 4.47 8.17
C GLY A 30 6.12 5.06 6.79
N ASP A 31 7.14 5.25 5.94
CA ASP A 31 6.99 5.69 4.56
C ASP A 31 6.46 4.54 3.67
N ILE A 32 6.62 3.31 4.13
CA ILE A 32 6.05 2.11 3.53
C ILE A 32 5.15 1.41 4.54
N GLN A 33 3.95 1.06 4.11
CA GLN A 33 2.98 0.31 4.92
C GLN A 33 2.68 -1.05 4.28
N ILE A 34 2.50 -2.05 5.13
CA ILE A 34 2.30 -3.44 4.75
C ILE A 34 0.98 -3.91 5.37
N PHE A 35 0.08 -4.39 4.52
CA PHE A 35 -1.26 -4.83 4.88
C PHE A 35 -1.45 -6.32 4.59
N PRO A 36 -2.24 -7.04 5.41
CA PRO A 36 -2.47 -8.48 5.25
C PRO A 36 -3.20 -8.85 3.96
N SER A 37 -4.05 -7.95 3.47
CA SER A 37 -4.82 -8.16 2.25
C SER A 37 -5.13 -6.83 1.57
N TYR A 38 -5.56 -6.91 0.31
CA TYR A 38 -6.06 -5.76 -0.42
C TYR A 38 -7.29 -5.12 0.27
N GLU A 39 -8.19 -5.91 0.88
CA GLU A 39 -9.33 -5.32 1.60
C GLU A 39 -8.89 -4.47 2.79
N ALA A 40 -7.91 -4.94 3.57
CA ALA A 40 -7.39 -4.19 4.71
C ALA A 40 -6.75 -2.86 4.26
N PHE A 41 -5.96 -2.88 3.18
CA PHE A 41 -5.40 -1.68 2.55
C PHE A 41 -6.50 -0.74 2.03
N PHE A 42 -7.50 -1.28 1.33
CA PHE A 42 -8.63 -0.52 0.79
C PHE A 42 -9.40 0.19 1.91
N TYR A 43 -9.78 -0.53 2.97
CA TYR A 43 -10.48 0.12 4.08
C TYR A 43 -9.62 1.16 4.78
N TRP A 44 -8.32 0.88 4.99
CA TRP A 44 -7.40 1.82 5.60
C TRP A 44 -7.27 3.13 4.81
N LEU A 45 -7.15 3.05 3.48
CA LEU A 45 -7.10 4.25 2.63
C LEU A 45 -8.36 5.12 2.78
N HIS A 46 -9.51 4.48 3.00
CA HIS A 46 -10.81 5.12 2.98
C HIS A 46 -11.37 5.45 4.38
N ASP A 47 -10.69 5.08 5.47
CA ASP A 47 -11.21 5.11 6.86
C ASP A 47 -11.64 6.52 7.30
N ASP A 48 -10.91 7.55 6.87
CA ASP A 48 -11.14 8.96 7.26
C ASP A 48 -11.88 9.80 6.20
N LEU A 49 -12.41 9.19 5.14
CA LEU A 49 -13.08 9.96 4.08
C LEU A 49 -14.40 10.58 4.55
N LYS A 50 -14.58 11.86 4.26
CA LYS A 50 -15.86 12.54 4.50
C LYS A 50 -16.91 12.09 3.48
N LEU A 51 -18.17 12.03 3.89
CA LEU A 51 -19.30 11.65 3.03
C LEU A 51 -19.32 12.37 1.67
N GLN A 52 -19.04 13.68 1.65
CA GLN A 52 -19.00 14.47 0.41
C GLN A 52 -17.91 14.00 -0.57
N GLN A 53 -16.75 13.57 -0.05
CA GLN A 53 -15.68 13.00 -0.88
C GLN A 53 -16.10 11.63 -1.42
N CYS A 54 -16.69 10.77 -0.57
CA CYS A 54 -17.21 9.47 -1.02
C CYS A 54 -18.27 9.62 -2.12
N LEU A 55 -19.20 10.56 -1.96
CA LEU A 55 -20.23 10.85 -2.98
C LEU A 55 -19.60 11.34 -4.28
N LYS A 56 -18.63 12.25 -4.22
CA LYS A 56 -17.91 12.72 -5.40
C LYS A 56 -17.23 11.56 -6.15
N MET A 57 -16.50 10.73 -5.43
CA MET A 57 -15.79 9.57 -5.99
C MET A 57 -16.75 8.56 -6.62
N LEU A 58 -17.93 8.35 -6.01
CA LEU A 58 -18.98 7.52 -6.58
C LEU A 58 -19.51 8.06 -7.92
N PHE A 59 -19.77 9.36 -8.01
CA PHE A 59 -20.19 10.00 -9.27
C PHE A 59 -19.11 9.94 -10.35
N GLU A 60 -17.85 10.10 -9.95
CA GLU A 60 -16.68 10.02 -10.84
C GLU A 60 -16.26 8.57 -11.18
N LYS A 61 -16.86 7.58 -10.52
CA LYS A 61 -16.51 6.15 -10.61
C LYS A 61 -15.02 5.89 -10.33
N LYS A 62 -14.49 6.53 -9.29
CA LYS A 62 -13.10 6.41 -8.83
C LYS A 62 -13.01 5.91 -7.39
N THR A 63 -11.85 5.40 -7.02
CA THR A 63 -11.44 5.00 -5.67
C THR A 63 -10.12 5.69 -5.30
N LEU A 64 -9.75 5.73 -4.01
CA LEU A 64 -8.42 6.26 -3.63
C LEU A 64 -7.32 5.32 -4.09
N VAL A 65 -7.65 4.04 -4.27
CA VAL A 65 -6.74 3.04 -4.83
C VAL A 65 -6.29 3.43 -6.23
N ASP A 66 -7.16 4.04 -7.03
CA ASP A 66 -6.79 4.50 -8.39
C ASP A 66 -5.72 5.60 -8.39
N GLU A 67 -5.53 6.27 -7.25
CA GLU A 67 -4.58 7.36 -7.05
C GLU A 67 -3.36 6.93 -6.20
N ALA A 68 -3.35 5.70 -5.68
CA ALA A 68 -2.32 5.19 -4.78
C ALA A 68 -1.27 4.35 -5.53
N GLU A 69 -0.01 4.47 -5.12
CA GLU A 69 1.08 3.60 -5.60
C GLU A 69 1.24 2.40 -4.65
N TYR A 70 0.90 1.20 -5.13
CA TYR A 70 0.92 -0.03 -4.33
C TYR A 70 1.18 -1.28 -5.17
N LEU A 71 1.52 -2.38 -4.49
CA LEU A 71 1.76 -3.70 -5.06
C LEU A 71 1.07 -4.77 -4.20
N ILE A 72 0.49 -5.78 -4.85
CA ILE A 72 -0.04 -6.98 -4.20
C ILE A 72 0.93 -8.15 -4.47
N LEU A 73 1.44 -8.76 -3.41
CA LEU A 73 2.34 -9.90 -3.48
C LEU A 73 1.57 -11.22 -3.64
N GLU A 74 2.26 -12.27 -4.08
CA GLU A 74 1.67 -13.61 -4.25
C GLU A 74 1.10 -14.18 -2.93
N THR A 75 1.62 -13.73 -1.79
CA THR A 75 1.14 -14.09 -0.45
C THR A 75 -0.19 -13.42 -0.07
N GLY A 76 -0.71 -12.52 -0.90
CA GLY A 76 -1.88 -11.69 -0.63
C GLY A 76 -1.57 -10.39 0.12
N THR A 77 -0.33 -10.21 0.56
CA THR A 77 0.15 -9.01 1.26
C THR A 77 0.16 -7.80 0.32
N THR A 78 -0.38 -6.67 0.76
CA THR A 78 -0.39 -5.42 0.00
C THR A 78 0.63 -4.44 0.57
N VAL A 79 1.50 -3.90 -0.28
CA VAL A 79 2.54 -2.93 0.09
C VAL A 79 2.22 -1.58 -0.53
N TYR A 80 2.18 -0.54 0.29
CA TYR A 80 1.88 0.83 -0.11
C TYR A 80 3.09 1.72 0.13
N VAL A 81 3.39 2.60 -0.83
CA VAL A 81 4.45 3.60 -0.72
C VAL A 81 3.78 4.98 -0.66
N ARG A 82 4.11 5.75 0.38
CA ARG A 82 3.56 7.10 0.59
C ARG A 82 4.30 8.18 -0.19
#